data_AF-A0A4Y8AVF1-F1
#
_entry.id   AF-A0A4Y8AVF1-F1
#
_cell.length_a   1.000
_cell.length_b   1.000
_cell.length_c   1.000
_cell.angle_alpha   90.00
_cell.angle_beta   90.00
_cell.angle_gamma   90.00
#
_symmetry.space_group_name_H-M   'P 1'
#
loop_
_entity.id
_entity.type
_entity.pdbx_description
1 polymer ?
#
loop_
_entity_poly.entity_id
_entity_poly.type
_entity_poly.pdbx_seq_one_letter_code
_entity_poly.pdbx_strand_id
1 'polypeptide(L)'
;MLNREAILDKTQCGIKIYAFVLRQFYPNKTVLTLSGKDCRITKNPYNSNKETLAISIVNNVAIYTDIELKNFKGDTFDFAQLYFKTTTENELLTKISEALHLRLNTEKKPEPNWLDEPDDTWYALSSFYKAPIRNVYPYKKLKLHEIHSLITSDKYKENTLKLREIKDVKEKRKFKANNFDYVTFSGEFERRNDTNLIKHSSLITIDFDHLPNINEVKKQLLEDAYFETELLFTSPSGDGLKWIIKIDLSKATHQEFFKAIANYLQHTYKLEVDQSGKDISRACFLSYDPEAFLHKKHSI
;
A
#
# COMPACT_ATOMS: atom_id res chain seq x y z
N MET A 1 0.98 18.03 -6.46
CA MET A 1 1.59 19.38 -6.43
C MET A 1 2.69 19.36 -5.39
N LEU A 2 3.89 19.78 -5.75
CA LEU A 2 5.05 19.76 -4.87
C LEU A 2 4.88 20.84 -3.78
N ASN A 3 5.01 20.47 -2.50
CA ASN A 3 4.89 21.41 -1.38
C ASN A 3 5.92 21.07 -0.27
N ARG A 4 6.13 22.02 0.66
CA ARG A 4 7.13 21.88 1.75
C ARG A 4 6.85 20.66 2.64
N GLU A 5 5.59 20.41 2.99
CA GLU A 5 5.18 19.31 3.88
C GLU A 5 5.56 17.94 3.29
N ALA A 6 5.24 17.71 2.03
CA ALA A 6 5.58 16.48 1.32
C ALA A 6 7.10 16.24 1.24
N ILE A 7 7.88 17.31 1.10
CA ILE A 7 9.35 17.23 1.12
C ILE A 7 9.86 16.89 2.53
N LEU A 8 9.34 17.53 3.58
CA LEU A 8 9.74 17.28 4.96
C LEU A 8 9.50 15.82 5.36
N ASP A 9 8.36 15.25 4.99
CA ASP A 9 8.01 13.84 5.25
C ASP A 9 9.02 12.88 4.63
N LYS A 10 9.42 13.09 3.38
CA LYS A 10 10.38 12.20 2.68
C LYS A 10 11.83 12.43 3.12
N THR A 11 12.14 13.59 3.71
CA THR A 11 13.49 14.03 4.05
C THR A 11 13.83 13.94 5.54
N GLN A 12 13.00 13.27 6.34
CA GLN A 12 13.16 13.20 7.81
C GLN A 12 13.20 14.61 8.40
N CYS A 13 12.09 15.35 8.28
CA CYS A 13 11.97 16.73 8.75
C CYS A 13 12.98 17.71 8.11
N GLY A 14 13.60 17.37 6.97
CA GLY A 14 14.61 18.21 6.31
C GLY A 14 16.08 17.82 6.59
N ILE A 15 16.35 16.85 7.47
CA ILE A 15 17.73 16.44 7.79
C ILE A 15 18.48 15.93 6.55
N LYS A 16 17.79 15.20 5.66
CA LYS A 16 18.42 14.71 4.41
C LYS A 16 18.82 15.84 3.47
N ILE A 17 18.12 16.98 3.49
CA ILE A 17 18.43 18.16 2.67
C ILE A 17 19.74 18.79 3.17
N TYR A 18 19.88 19.01 4.48
CA TYR A 18 21.14 19.48 5.07
C TYR A 18 22.31 18.54 4.77
N ALA A 19 22.10 17.23 4.94
CA ALA A 19 23.13 16.24 4.65
C ALA A 19 23.57 16.29 3.19
N PHE A 20 22.61 16.45 2.26
CA PHE A 20 22.91 16.57 0.84
C PHE A 20 23.73 17.82 0.55
N VAL A 21 23.28 19.00 1.00
CA VAL A 21 23.97 20.27 0.76
C VAL A 21 25.39 20.24 1.32
N LEU A 22 25.56 19.83 2.59
CA LEU A 22 26.87 19.80 3.23
C LEU A 22 27.84 18.82 2.55
N ARG A 23 27.35 17.70 1.97
CA ARG A 23 28.20 16.76 1.20
C ARG A 23 28.75 17.37 -0.08
N GLN A 24 28.10 18.40 -0.64
CA GLN A 24 28.62 19.10 -1.82
C GLN A 24 29.86 19.93 -1.47
N PHE A 25 29.93 20.45 -0.24
CA PHE A 25 31.09 21.21 0.26
C PHE A 25 32.15 20.29 0.89
N TYR A 26 31.74 19.19 1.52
CA TYR A 26 32.61 18.29 2.26
C TYR A 26 32.42 16.83 1.81
N PRO A 27 32.86 16.49 0.59
CA PRO A 27 32.72 15.13 0.07
C PRO A 27 33.48 14.12 0.92
N ASN A 28 32.94 12.89 1.03
CA ASN A 28 33.53 11.76 1.75
C ASN A 28 33.78 11.98 3.26
N LYS A 29 33.13 12.97 3.87
CA LYS A 29 33.18 13.21 5.32
C LYS A 29 31.82 12.98 5.96
N THR A 30 31.83 12.64 7.24
CA THR A 30 30.62 12.70 8.07
C THR A 30 30.27 14.17 8.27
N VAL A 31 29.18 14.61 7.64
CA VAL A 31 28.76 16.02 7.67
C VAL A 31 27.75 16.35 8.76
N LEU A 32 27.04 15.33 9.28
CA LEU A 32 26.05 15.46 10.33
C LEU A 32 26.12 14.25 11.26
N THR A 33 25.89 14.48 12.55
CA THR A 33 25.77 13.43 13.56
C THR A 33 24.58 13.79 14.44
N LEU A 34 23.49 13.03 14.29
CA LEU A 34 22.23 13.24 15.00
C LEU A 34 22.25 12.54 16.36
N SER A 35 21.78 13.22 17.40
CA SER A 35 21.54 12.68 18.74
C SER A 35 20.17 13.17 19.23
N GLY A 36 19.16 12.30 19.14
CA GLY A 36 17.78 12.69 19.43
C GLY A 36 17.26 13.72 18.42
N LYS A 37 16.87 14.90 18.90
CA LYS A 37 16.37 16.01 18.07
C LYS A 37 17.45 17.01 17.65
N ASP A 38 18.69 16.85 18.12
CA ASP A 38 19.77 17.78 17.90
C ASP A 38 20.90 17.14 17.08
N CYS A 39 21.53 17.91 16.20
CA CYS A 39 22.78 17.56 15.57
C CYS A 39 23.95 18.12 16.36
N ARG A 40 25.06 17.37 16.44
CA ARG A 40 26.34 17.96 16.87
C ARG A 40 26.71 19.11 15.95
N ILE A 41 27.36 20.13 16.51
CA ILE A 41 27.88 21.27 15.76
C ILE A 41 28.77 20.75 14.63
N THR A 42 28.56 21.28 13.43
CA THR A 42 29.28 20.87 12.22
C THR A 42 29.83 22.10 11.48
N LYS A 43 30.58 21.86 10.41
CA LYS A 43 31.18 22.91 9.59
C LYS A 43 30.12 23.70 8.83
N ASN A 44 30.22 25.03 8.92
CA ASN A 44 29.39 25.95 8.15
C ASN A 44 30.12 26.39 6.86
N PRO A 45 29.69 25.96 5.66
CA PRO A 45 30.31 26.41 4.41
C PRO A 45 30.13 27.92 4.17
N TYR A 46 29.19 28.56 4.86
CA TYR A 46 28.89 29.98 4.78
C TYR A 46 29.55 30.83 5.88
N ASN A 47 30.33 30.21 6.78
CA ASN A 47 31.17 30.89 7.77
C ASN A 47 32.60 30.34 7.73
N SER A 48 33.28 30.53 6.61
CA SER A 48 34.70 30.13 6.41
C SER A 48 35.01 28.67 6.74
N ASN A 49 34.03 27.75 6.62
CA ASN A 49 34.15 26.32 6.96
C ASN A 49 34.47 26.02 8.43
N LYS A 50 34.21 26.97 9.34
CA LYS A 50 34.36 26.78 10.80
C LYS A 50 33.27 25.87 11.35
N GLU A 51 33.54 25.20 12.47
CA GLU A 51 32.57 24.35 13.18
C GLU A 51 31.59 25.21 14.00
N THR A 52 30.66 25.85 13.30
CA THR A 52 29.74 26.84 13.89
C THR A 52 28.26 26.57 13.59
N LEU A 53 27.96 25.61 12.70
CA LEU A 53 26.59 25.30 12.28
C LEU A 53 25.94 24.33 13.27
N ALA A 54 24.89 24.79 13.96
CA ALA A 54 24.03 23.97 14.79
C ALA A 54 22.69 23.72 14.07
N ILE A 55 22.19 22.49 14.13
CA ILE A 55 20.93 22.07 13.50
C ILE A 55 20.12 21.29 14.52
N SER A 56 18.82 21.60 14.64
CA SER A 56 17.89 20.90 15.53
C SER A 56 16.51 20.76 14.91
N ILE A 57 15.71 19.81 15.37
CA ILE A 57 14.35 19.56 14.90
C ILE A 57 13.36 20.21 15.86
N VAL A 58 12.65 21.24 15.39
CA VAL A 58 11.61 21.96 16.13
C VAL A 58 10.31 21.87 15.34
N ASN A 59 9.22 21.44 15.98
CA ASN A 59 7.91 21.26 15.35
C ASN A 59 7.95 20.47 14.03
N ASN A 60 8.68 19.35 14.00
CA ASN A 60 8.89 18.49 12.82
C ASN A 60 9.58 19.17 11.62
N VAL A 61 10.27 20.29 11.85
CA VAL A 61 11.10 20.95 10.84
C VAL A 61 12.51 21.11 11.39
N ALA A 62 13.51 20.69 10.62
CA ALA A 62 14.91 20.93 10.93
C ALA A 62 15.26 22.40 10.67
N ILE A 63 15.78 23.07 11.68
CA ILE A 63 16.21 24.46 11.68
C ILE A 63 17.71 24.55 11.87
N TYR A 64 18.34 25.59 11.33
CA TYR A 64 19.75 25.87 11.52
C TYR A 64 19.97 27.22 12.21
N THR A 65 21.07 27.30 12.95
CA THR A 65 21.62 28.52 13.55
C THR A 65 23.14 28.47 13.48
N ASP A 66 23.80 29.62 13.35
CA ASP A 66 25.25 29.73 13.56
C ASP A 66 25.56 30.33 14.94
N ILE A 67 26.52 29.74 15.64
CA ILE A 67 26.91 30.16 17.00
C ILE A 67 27.74 31.45 17.03
N GLU A 68 28.41 31.82 15.94
CA GLU A 68 29.17 33.06 15.79
C GLU A 68 28.32 34.14 15.08
N LEU A 69 27.59 33.75 14.02
CA LEU A 69 26.77 34.64 13.20
C LEU A 69 25.32 34.65 13.69
N LYS A 70 25.01 35.53 14.64
CA LYS A 70 23.68 35.62 15.30
C LYS A 70 22.47 35.74 14.35
N ASN A 71 22.67 36.32 13.17
CA ASN A 71 21.62 36.52 12.17
C ASN A 71 21.53 35.37 11.14
N PHE A 72 22.49 34.43 11.15
CA PHE A 72 22.49 33.29 10.25
C PHE A 72 21.67 32.15 10.87
N LYS A 73 20.36 32.22 10.65
CA LYS A 73 19.39 31.24 11.12
C LYS A 73 18.23 31.11 10.14
N GLY A 74 17.60 29.94 10.12
CA GLY A 74 16.46 29.66 9.26
C GLY A 74 16.09 28.19 9.30
N ASP A 75 15.27 27.76 8.35
CA ASP A 75 14.90 26.35 8.20
C ASP A 75 15.68 25.64 7.10
N THR A 76 15.32 24.37 6.87
CA THR A 76 15.98 23.53 5.87
C THR A 76 15.87 24.06 4.44
N PHE A 77 14.77 24.73 4.11
CA PHE A 77 14.55 25.29 2.77
C PHE A 77 15.35 26.57 2.60
N ASP A 78 15.43 27.41 3.63
CA ASP A 78 16.31 28.60 3.61
C ASP A 78 17.77 28.19 3.38
N PHE A 79 18.21 27.13 4.06
CA PHE A 79 19.58 26.61 3.89
C PHE A 79 19.80 26.03 2.48
N ALA A 80 18.83 25.29 1.95
CA ALA A 80 18.89 24.77 0.58
C ALA A 80 18.88 25.90 -0.47
N GLN A 81 18.16 26.99 -0.21
CA GLN A 81 18.11 28.16 -1.10
C GLN A 81 19.50 28.82 -1.22
N LEU A 82 20.27 28.90 -0.14
CA LEU A 82 21.66 29.39 -0.17
C LEU A 82 22.55 28.56 -1.10
N TYR A 83 22.29 27.25 -1.21
CA TYR A 83 23.04 26.35 -2.08
C TYR A 83 22.55 26.40 -3.54
N PHE A 84 21.26 26.20 -3.78
CA PHE A 84 20.68 26.14 -5.12
C PHE A 84 20.51 27.50 -5.80
N LYS A 85 20.66 28.59 -5.05
CA LYS A 85 20.56 29.98 -5.50
C LYS A 85 19.27 30.26 -6.27
N THR A 86 18.15 29.77 -5.75
CA THR A 86 16.82 29.93 -6.36
C THR A 86 16.13 31.20 -5.88
N THR A 87 15.31 31.79 -6.75
CA THR A 87 14.55 33.02 -6.44
C THR A 87 13.08 32.73 -6.10
N THR A 88 12.55 31.58 -6.51
CA THR A 88 11.16 31.20 -6.25
C THR A 88 11.08 29.91 -5.43
N GLU A 89 10.01 29.76 -4.65
CA GLU A 89 9.78 28.55 -3.86
C GLU A 89 9.58 27.32 -4.75
N ASN A 90 8.78 27.41 -5.82
CA ASN A 90 8.55 26.28 -6.73
C ASN A 90 9.84 25.77 -7.38
N GLU A 91 10.76 26.67 -7.77
CA GLU A 91 12.06 26.27 -8.31
C GLU A 91 12.91 25.57 -7.23
N LEU A 92 12.90 26.10 -6.00
CA LEU A 92 13.61 25.50 -4.87
C LEU A 92 13.11 24.07 -4.58
N LEU A 93 11.80 23.90 -4.44
CA LEU A 93 11.20 22.60 -4.15
C LEU A 93 11.52 21.60 -5.28
N THR A 94 11.43 22.03 -6.54
CA THR A 94 11.76 21.19 -7.72
C THR A 94 13.22 20.73 -7.66
N LYS A 95 14.16 21.65 -7.45
CA LYS A 95 15.60 21.32 -7.36
C LYS A 95 15.90 20.39 -6.18
N ILE A 96 15.27 20.60 -5.02
CA ILE A 96 15.41 19.69 -3.87
C ILE A 96 14.89 18.29 -4.24
N SER A 97 13.71 18.22 -4.88
CA SER A 97 13.09 16.96 -5.27
C SER A 97 13.97 16.17 -6.25
N GLU A 98 14.54 16.84 -7.24
CA GLU A 98 15.44 16.23 -8.24
C GLU A 98 16.76 15.77 -7.60
N ALA A 99 17.41 16.66 -6.83
CA ALA A 99 18.70 16.40 -6.21
C ALA A 99 18.69 15.22 -5.21
N LEU A 100 17.57 15.04 -4.53
CA LEU A 100 17.37 13.95 -3.57
C LEU A 100 16.60 12.76 -4.16
N HIS A 101 16.26 12.82 -5.45
CA HIS A 101 15.41 11.83 -6.13
C HIS A 101 14.11 11.53 -5.35
N LEU A 102 13.53 12.56 -4.74
CA LEU A 102 12.23 12.48 -4.08
C LEU A 102 11.21 12.32 -5.21
N ARG A 103 10.61 11.13 -5.34
CA ARG A 103 9.58 10.83 -6.34
C ARG A 103 8.25 11.54 -5.99
N LEU A 104 8.29 12.86 -5.84
CA LEU A 104 7.18 13.70 -5.41
C LEU A 104 6.41 14.32 -6.59
N ASN A 105 7.00 14.28 -7.79
CA ASN A 105 6.28 14.49 -9.03
C ASN A 105 5.49 13.23 -9.39
N THR A 106 4.46 12.93 -8.61
CA THR A 106 3.25 12.38 -9.22
C THR A 106 2.45 13.57 -9.71
N GLU A 107 2.85 14.12 -10.86
CA GLU A 107 1.77 14.36 -11.82
C GLU A 107 1.07 13.01 -11.90
N LYS A 108 -0.22 12.97 -11.53
CA LYS A 108 -1.08 11.98 -12.15
C LYS A 108 -0.90 12.25 -13.64
N LYS A 109 0.05 11.57 -14.28
CA LYS A 109 -0.03 11.36 -15.72
C LYS A 109 -1.47 10.90 -15.90
N PRO A 110 -2.27 11.54 -16.77
CA PRO A 110 -3.49 10.87 -17.19
C PRO A 110 -3.02 9.48 -17.53
N GLU A 111 -3.60 8.48 -16.86
CA GLU A 111 -3.23 7.11 -17.14
C GLU A 111 -3.28 6.99 -18.66
N PRO A 112 -2.16 6.58 -19.30
CA PRO A 112 -2.12 6.48 -20.74
C PRO A 112 -3.40 5.81 -21.22
N ASN A 113 -4.11 6.35 -22.23
CA ASN A 113 -5.38 5.77 -22.69
C ASN A 113 -5.30 4.25 -23.00
N TRP A 114 -4.11 3.67 -23.17
CA TRP A 114 -3.90 2.23 -23.31
C TRP A 114 -4.04 1.42 -22.00
N LEU A 115 -4.00 2.06 -20.82
CA LEU A 115 -4.38 1.43 -19.53
C LEU A 115 -5.90 1.35 -19.33
N ASP A 116 -6.66 2.08 -20.15
CA ASP A 116 -8.12 1.95 -20.28
C ASP A 116 -8.50 1.02 -21.45
N GLU A 117 -7.54 0.60 -22.28
CA GLU A 117 -7.77 -0.52 -23.19
C GLU A 117 -7.77 -1.82 -22.37
N PRO A 118 -8.69 -2.76 -22.63
CA PRO A 118 -8.67 -4.07 -22.00
C PRO A 118 -7.26 -4.68 -22.12
N ASP A 119 -6.59 -4.91 -20.97
CA ASP A 119 -5.34 -5.66 -20.95
C ASP A 119 -5.65 -7.14 -21.20
N ASP A 120 -5.80 -7.47 -22.47
CA ASP A 120 -6.05 -8.83 -22.95
C ASP A 120 -4.84 -9.75 -22.75
N THR A 121 -3.71 -9.25 -22.22
CA THR A 121 -2.51 -10.08 -21.98
C THR A 121 -2.63 -10.96 -20.75
N TRP A 122 -3.57 -10.67 -19.84
CA TRP A 122 -3.77 -11.46 -18.61
C TRP A 122 -5.25 -11.65 -18.23
N TYR A 123 -5.79 -12.80 -18.63
CA TYR A 123 -7.10 -13.27 -18.19
C TYR A 123 -6.96 -14.19 -16.97
N ALA A 124 -7.26 -13.67 -15.78
CA ALA A 124 -7.33 -14.45 -14.56
C ALA A 124 -8.68 -15.16 -14.43
N LEU A 125 -8.66 -16.50 -14.45
CA LEU A 125 -9.82 -17.33 -14.12
C LEU A 125 -9.70 -17.87 -12.71
N SER A 126 -10.81 -17.83 -11.98
CA SER A 126 -10.93 -18.40 -10.64
C SER A 126 -12.04 -19.44 -10.60
N SER A 127 -11.81 -20.55 -9.89
CA SER A 127 -12.85 -21.56 -9.66
C SER A 127 -13.92 -21.02 -8.70
N PHE A 128 -15.18 -21.07 -9.14
CA PHE A 128 -16.36 -20.68 -8.38
C PHE A 128 -17.13 -21.91 -7.89
N TYR A 129 -17.60 -21.86 -6.65
CA TYR A 129 -18.28 -22.95 -5.97
C TYR A 129 -19.60 -22.46 -5.38
N LYS A 130 -20.67 -23.23 -5.58
CA LYS A 130 -21.95 -22.95 -4.91
C LYS A 130 -21.88 -23.37 -3.46
N ALA A 131 -22.56 -22.62 -2.59
CA ALA A 131 -22.81 -23.04 -1.21
C ALA A 131 -23.43 -24.45 -1.18
N PRO A 132 -23.16 -25.25 -0.14
CA PRO A 132 -22.30 -24.98 1.03
C PRO A 132 -20.79 -25.20 0.76
N ILE A 133 -19.93 -24.79 1.71
CA ILE A 133 -18.45 -24.90 1.65
C ILE A 133 -17.90 -26.33 1.45
N ARG A 134 -18.72 -27.34 1.73
CA ARG A 134 -18.43 -28.77 1.48
C ARG A 134 -18.50 -29.14 -0.01
N ASN A 135 -19.08 -28.29 -0.86
CA ASN A 135 -19.06 -28.47 -2.31
C ASN A 135 -17.66 -28.16 -2.83
N VAL A 136 -16.82 -29.18 -2.95
CA VAL A 136 -15.39 -29.03 -3.33
C VAL A 136 -15.14 -29.17 -4.83
N TYR A 137 -16.17 -29.38 -5.65
CA TYR A 137 -16.05 -29.40 -7.11
C TYR A 137 -16.51 -28.05 -7.66
N PRO A 138 -15.70 -27.35 -8.47
CA PRO A 138 -16.09 -26.06 -9.03
C PRO A 138 -17.34 -26.20 -9.88
N TYR A 139 -18.26 -25.25 -9.73
CA TYR A 139 -19.46 -25.17 -10.54
C TYR A 139 -19.17 -24.53 -11.91
N LYS A 140 -18.32 -23.50 -11.93
CA LYS A 140 -17.79 -22.87 -13.15
C LYS A 140 -16.52 -22.07 -12.85
N LYS A 141 -15.90 -21.56 -13.90
CA LYS A 141 -14.80 -20.61 -13.83
C LYS A 141 -15.36 -19.21 -14.05
N LEU A 142 -14.84 -18.23 -13.33
CA LEU A 142 -15.26 -16.83 -13.45
C LEU A 142 -14.05 -15.92 -13.57
N LYS A 143 -14.20 -14.85 -14.34
CA LYS A 143 -13.31 -13.68 -14.34
C LYS A 143 -13.65 -12.73 -13.18
N LEU A 144 -12.74 -11.81 -12.87
CA LEU A 144 -12.93 -10.86 -11.76
C LEU A 144 -14.16 -9.96 -11.93
N HIS A 145 -14.47 -9.47 -13.14
CA HIS A 145 -15.68 -8.66 -13.36
C HIS A 145 -16.98 -9.46 -13.14
N GLU A 146 -17.00 -10.75 -13.48
CA GLU A 146 -18.16 -11.60 -13.21
C GLU A 146 -18.33 -11.79 -11.70
N ILE A 147 -17.23 -12.00 -10.96
CA ILE A 147 -17.25 -12.13 -9.50
C ILE A 147 -17.68 -10.82 -8.84
N HIS A 148 -17.14 -9.69 -9.30
CA HIS A 148 -17.51 -8.36 -8.83
C HIS A 148 -19.00 -8.05 -9.06
N SER A 149 -19.55 -8.42 -10.22
CA SER A 149 -20.98 -8.31 -10.51
C SER A 149 -21.82 -9.13 -9.51
N LEU A 150 -21.38 -10.34 -9.14
CA LEU A 150 -22.08 -11.13 -8.11
C LEU A 150 -22.04 -10.43 -6.74
N ILE A 151 -20.91 -9.86 -6.35
CA ILE A 151 -20.69 -9.16 -5.06
C ILE A 151 -21.54 -7.88 -4.96
N THR A 152 -21.59 -7.09 -6.04
CA THR A 152 -22.29 -5.79 -6.08
C THR A 152 -23.80 -5.93 -6.34
N SER A 153 -24.25 -7.05 -6.91
CA SER A 153 -25.67 -7.36 -7.08
C SER A 153 -26.34 -7.80 -5.78
N ASP A 154 -27.67 -7.78 -5.74
CA ASP A 154 -28.45 -8.23 -4.58
C ASP A 154 -28.35 -9.75 -4.30
N LYS A 155 -27.62 -10.53 -5.11
CA LYS A 155 -27.49 -12.00 -4.98
C LYS A 155 -27.15 -12.47 -3.56
N TYR A 156 -26.22 -11.78 -2.89
CA TYR A 156 -25.76 -12.16 -1.55
C TYR A 156 -26.36 -11.30 -0.43
N LYS A 157 -27.25 -10.37 -0.75
CA LYS A 157 -27.73 -9.32 0.17
C LYS A 157 -28.46 -9.90 1.37
N GLU A 158 -29.47 -10.73 1.13
CA GLU A 158 -30.28 -11.34 2.18
C GLU A 158 -29.41 -12.16 3.15
N ASN A 159 -28.56 -13.05 2.62
CA ASN A 159 -27.67 -13.88 3.45
C ASN A 159 -26.61 -13.04 4.19
N THR A 160 -26.11 -11.97 3.59
CA THR A 160 -25.14 -11.05 4.23
C THR A 160 -25.78 -10.32 5.41
N LEU A 161 -26.99 -9.78 5.23
CA LEU A 161 -27.73 -9.10 6.31
C LEU A 161 -28.06 -10.08 7.45
N LYS A 162 -28.62 -11.26 7.13
CA LYS A 162 -28.89 -12.30 8.12
C LYS A 162 -27.64 -12.72 8.90
N LEU A 163 -26.51 -12.94 8.21
CA LEU A 163 -25.24 -13.32 8.85
C LEU A 163 -24.76 -12.27 9.87
N ARG A 164 -24.97 -10.98 9.56
CA ARG A 164 -24.54 -9.87 10.41
C ARG A 164 -25.41 -9.73 11.67
N GLU A 165 -26.64 -10.21 11.64
CA GLU A 165 -27.55 -10.23 12.80
C GLU A 165 -27.23 -11.37 13.79
N ILE A 166 -26.58 -12.45 13.34
CA ILE A 166 -26.24 -13.59 14.20
C ILE A 166 -25.12 -13.20 15.18
N LYS A 167 -25.43 -13.22 16.47
CA LYS A 167 -24.51 -12.87 17.56
C LYS A 167 -23.62 -14.03 17.99
N ASP A 168 -24.16 -15.25 18.04
CA ASP A 168 -23.37 -16.41 18.45
C ASP A 168 -22.32 -16.76 17.38
N VAL A 169 -21.06 -16.85 17.80
CA VAL A 169 -19.93 -17.05 16.89
C VAL A 169 -19.99 -18.42 16.19
N LYS A 170 -20.47 -19.46 16.86
CA LYS A 170 -20.57 -20.81 16.28
C LYS A 170 -21.68 -20.86 15.25
N GLU A 171 -22.84 -20.28 15.55
CA GLU A 171 -23.95 -20.15 14.62
C GLU A 171 -23.57 -19.28 13.42
N LYS A 172 -22.89 -18.15 13.63
CA LYS A 172 -22.41 -17.27 12.55
C LYS A 172 -21.48 -18.02 11.60
N ARG A 173 -20.51 -18.77 12.14
CA ARG A 173 -19.60 -19.63 11.35
C ARG A 173 -20.36 -20.72 10.58
N LYS A 174 -21.30 -21.40 11.23
CA LYS A 174 -22.13 -22.44 10.61
C LYS A 174 -23.02 -21.87 9.50
N PHE A 175 -23.65 -20.72 9.72
CA PHE A 175 -24.48 -20.06 8.73
C PHE A 175 -23.64 -19.65 7.51
N LYS A 176 -22.48 -19.01 7.73
CA LYS A 176 -21.55 -18.63 6.66
C LYS A 176 -21.15 -19.84 5.81
N ALA A 177 -20.72 -20.92 6.46
CA ALA A 177 -20.30 -22.16 5.79
C ALA A 177 -21.40 -22.83 4.94
N ASN A 178 -22.67 -22.66 5.31
CA ASN A 178 -23.77 -23.32 4.63
C ASN A 178 -24.45 -22.49 3.53
N ASN A 179 -24.37 -21.15 3.62
CA ASN A 179 -25.22 -20.27 2.80
C ASN A 179 -24.45 -19.37 1.82
N PHE A 180 -23.12 -19.34 1.89
CA PHE A 180 -22.31 -18.47 1.02
C PHE A 180 -21.61 -19.28 -0.06
N ASP A 181 -21.80 -18.84 -1.30
CA ASP A 181 -20.93 -19.25 -2.41
C ASP A 181 -19.52 -18.72 -2.14
N TYR A 182 -18.54 -19.33 -2.79
CA TYR A 182 -17.16 -18.95 -2.59
C TYR A 182 -16.32 -19.19 -3.85
N VAL A 183 -15.16 -18.55 -3.88
CA VAL A 183 -14.20 -18.61 -4.98
C VAL A 183 -12.83 -18.98 -4.43
N THR A 184 -12.03 -19.70 -5.22
CA THR A 184 -10.58 -19.82 -5.01
C THR A 184 -9.87 -18.91 -6.00
N PHE A 185 -9.56 -17.69 -5.59
CA PHE A 185 -9.06 -16.66 -6.52
C PHE A 185 -7.76 -17.07 -7.20
N SER A 186 -6.90 -17.81 -6.49
CA SER A 186 -5.55 -18.16 -6.90
C SER A 186 -5.46 -19.20 -8.00
N GLY A 187 -6.58 -19.76 -8.46
CA GLY A 187 -6.52 -20.61 -9.65
C GLY A 187 -7.80 -21.32 -10.03
N GLU A 188 -7.61 -22.11 -11.08
CA GLU A 188 -8.54 -23.09 -11.58
C GLU A 188 -8.20 -24.44 -10.98
N PHE A 189 -9.20 -25.15 -10.50
CA PHE A 189 -9.04 -26.43 -9.83
C PHE A 189 -9.96 -27.48 -10.45
N GLU A 190 -9.54 -28.74 -10.44
CA GLU A 190 -10.43 -29.87 -10.70
C GLU A 190 -11.29 -30.16 -9.44
N ARG A 191 -10.66 -30.05 -8.27
CA ARG A 191 -11.25 -30.18 -6.95
C ARG A 191 -10.54 -29.23 -6.00
N ARG A 192 -11.25 -28.67 -5.01
CA ARG A 192 -10.69 -27.73 -4.03
C ARG A 192 -9.69 -28.39 -3.10
N ASN A 193 -8.44 -28.43 -3.54
CA ASN A 193 -7.22 -28.69 -2.77
C ASN A 193 -6.02 -28.31 -3.64
N ASP A 194 -4.86 -28.06 -3.02
CA ASP A 194 -3.67 -27.57 -3.73
C ASP A 194 -3.11 -28.60 -4.74
N THR A 195 -3.30 -29.91 -4.50
CA THR A 195 -2.83 -30.97 -5.39
C THR A 195 -3.65 -31.12 -6.68
N ASN A 196 -4.87 -30.58 -6.72
CA ASN A 196 -5.77 -30.59 -7.89
C ASN A 196 -5.82 -29.21 -8.59
N LEU A 197 -4.79 -28.38 -8.41
CA LEU A 197 -4.61 -27.13 -9.16
C LEU A 197 -4.37 -27.46 -10.65
N ILE A 198 -5.24 -26.94 -11.51
CA ILE A 198 -5.07 -27.03 -12.97
C ILE A 198 -4.17 -25.90 -13.45
N LYS A 199 -4.45 -24.67 -13.00
CA LYS A 199 -3.71 -23.47 -13.41
C LYS A 199 -3.81 -22.40 -12.34
N HIS A 200 -2.67 -21.81 -11.97
CA HIS A 200 -2.65 -20.65 -11.09
C HIS A 200 -3.07 -19.39 -11.86
N SER A 201 -3.91 -18.54 -11.25
CA SER A 201 -4.44 -17.31 -11.87
C SER A 201 -3.50 -16.10 -11.78
N SER A 202 -2.42 -16.26 -11.03
CA SER A 202 -1.52 -15.21 -10.56
C SER A 202 -2.20 -14.21 -9.61
N LEU A 203 -3.35 -14.56 -9.04
CA LEU A 203 -3.99 -13.82 -7.97
C LEU A 203 -3.70 -14.44 -6.61
N ILE A 204 -3.66 -13.61 -5.58
CA ILE A 204 -3.65 -14.03 -4.18
C ILE A 204 -4.70 -13.26 -3.41
N THR A 205 -5.35 -13.92 -2.45
CA THR A 205 -6.31 -13.29 -1.54
C THR A 205 -5.66 -13.09 -0.19
N ILE A 206 -5.69 -11.84 0.28
CA ILE A 206 -5.33 -11.45 1.63
C ILE A 206 -6.63 -11.16 2.38
N ASP A 207 -6.90 -11.95 3.42
CA ASP A 207 -8.08 -11.80 4.26
C ASP A 207 -7.71 -11.06 5.55
N PHE A 208 -8.46 -10.00 5.83
CA PHE A 208 -8.34 -9.20 7.03
C PHE A 208 -9.61 -9.37 7.85
N ASP A 209 -9.47 -9.85 9.08
CA ASP A 209 -10.57 -10.01 10.03
C ASP A 209 -10.49 -8.96 11.13
N HIS A 210 -11.66 -8.56 11.66
CA HIS A 210 -11.78 -7.70 12.85
C HIS A 210 -11.04 -6.36 12.76
N LEU A 211 -11.13 -5.71 11.59
CA LEU A 211 -10.52 -4.40 11.37
C LEU A 211 -11.23 -3.31 12.19
N PRO A 212 -10.50 -2.46 12.93
CA PRO A 212 -11.10 -1.40 13.74
C PRO A 212 -11.67 -0.26 12.89
N ASN A 213 -11.09 0.00 11.71
CA ASN A 213 -11.53 1.05 10.78
C ASN A 213 -11.44 0.57 9.32
N ILE A 214 -12.52 -0.03 8.83
CA ILE A 214 -12.57 -0.63 7.48
C ILE A 214 -12.31 0.41 6.39
N ASN A 215 -12.88 1.61 6.50
CA ASN A 215 -12.79 2.62 5.45
C ASN A 215 -11.36 3.16 5.31
N GLU A 216 -10.67 3.36 6.44
CA GLU A 216 -9.26 3.79 6.43
C GLU A 216 -8.36 2.71 5.84
N VAL A 217 -8.53 1.44 6.27
CA VAL A 217 -7.74 0.33 5.72
C VAL A 217 -8.05 0.14 4.24
N LYS A 218 -9.32 0.22 3.82
CA LYS A 218 -9.71 0.17 2.40
C LYS A 218 -8.97 1.23 1.60
N LYS A 219 -8.89 2.47 2.09
CA LYS A 219 -8.12 3.55 1.45
C LYS A 219 -6.63 3.23 1.38
N GLN A 220 -6.02 2.78 2.48
CA GLN A 220 -4.60 2.41 2.54
C GLN A 220 -4.25 1.32 1.52
N LEU A 221 -5.08 0.29 1.39
CA LEU A 221 -4.86 -0.81 0.44
C LEU A 221 -5.02 -0.36 -1.03
N LEU A 222 -5.97 0.55 -1.30
CA LEU A 222 -6.17 1.11 -2.64
C LEU A 222 -5.04 2.06 -3.05
N GLU A 223 -4.41 2.72 -2.09
CA GLU A 223 -3.29 3.66 -2.29
C GLU A 223 -1.91 3.01 -2.04
N ASP A 224 -1.86 1.67 -1.95
CA ASP A 224 -0.62 0.94 -1.63
C ASP A 224 0.48 1.18 -2.68
N ALA A 225 1.71 1.37 -2.20
CA ALA A 225 2.83 1.75 -3.06
C ALA A 225 3.45 0.58 -3.86
N TYR A 226 3.20 -0.67 -3.45
CA TYR A 226 3.83 -1.86 -4.03
C TYR A 226 2.85 -2.80 -4.73
N PHE A 227 1.60 -2.84 -4.27
CA PHE A 227 0.58 -3.74 -4.78
C PHE A 227 -0.60 -2.98 -5.36
N GLU A 228 -0.89 -3.27 -6.62
CA GLU A 228 -2.11 -2.79 -7.25
C GLU A 228 -3.28 -3.68 -6.83
N THR A 229 -4.34 -3.05 -6.30
CA THR A 229 -5.55 -3.76 -5.92
C THR A 229 -6.28 -4.24 -7.16
N GLU A 230 -6.57 -5.54 -7.26
CA GLU A 230 -7.32 -6.14 -8.38
C GLU A 230 -8.83 -6.16 -8.09
N LEU A 231 -9.18 -6.57 -6.87
CA LEU A 231 -10.54 -6.59 -6.33
C LEU A 231 -10.46 -6.38 -4.81
N LEU A 232 -11.35 -5.55 -4.25
CA LEU A 232 -11.42 -5.32 -2.81
C LEU A 232 -12.87 -5.17 -2.36
N PHE A 233 -13.29 -5.97 -1.38
CA PHE A 233 -14.65 -5.94 -0.87
C PHE A 233 -14.72 -6.31 0.61
N THR A 234 -15.80 -5.89 1.25
CA THR A 234 -16.13 -6.14 2.65
C THR A 234 -16.50 -7.59 2.87
N SER A 235 -15.89 -8.23 3.87
CA SER A 235 -16.11 -9.63 4.19
C SER A 235 -17.57 -9.89 4.64
N PRO A 236 -18.05 -11.15 4.59
CA PRO A 236 -19.43 -11.47 4.98
C PRO A 236 -19.82 -11.00 6.38
N SER A 237 -18.89 -11.06 7.34
CA SER A 237 -19.13 -10.67 8.72
C SER A 237 -19.33 -9.16 8.90
N GLY A 238 -18.89 -8.34 7.94
CA GLY A 238 -19.02 -6.87 7.94
C GLY A 238 -17.90 -6.12 8.64
N ASP A 239 -16.96 -6.82 9.29
CA ASP A 239 -15.87 -6.27 10.11
C ASP A 239 -14.48 -6.57 9.54
N GLY A 240 -14.41 -6.94 8.25
CA GLY A 240 -13.15 -7.33 7.60
C GLY A 240 -13.15 -7.02 6.11
N LEU A 241 -12.00 -7.19 5.47
CA LEU A 241 -11.78 -6.91 4.06
C LEU A 241 -11.16 -8.12 3.36
N LYS A 242 -11.55 -8.33 2.10
CA LYS A 242 -10.96 -9.31 1.21
C LYS A 242 -10.23 -8.58 0.11
N TRP A 243 -8.91 -8.67 0.13
CA TRP A 243 -8.04 -7.94 -0.77
C TRP A 243 -7.38 -8.90 -1.76
N ILE A 244 -7.67 -8.74 -3.04
CA ILE A 244 -7.14 -9.58 -4.11
C ILE A 244 -6.10 -8.75 -4.86
N ILE A 245 -4.90 -9.31 -5.00
CA ILE A 245 -3.76 -8.68 -5.68
C ILE A 245 -3.10 -9.67 -6.64
N LYS A 246 -2.40 -9.16 -7.65
CA LYS A 246 -1.62 -9.96 -8.60
C LYS A 246 -0.22 -10.24 -8.04
N ILE A 247 0.27 -11.46 -8.26
CA ILE A 247 1.63 -11.90 -7.92
C ILE A 247 2.36 -12.45 -9.14
N ASP A 248 3.70 -12.39 -9.11
CA ASP A 248 4.56 -12.83 -10.20
C ASP A 248 5.24 -14.16 -9.83
N LEU A 249 4.59 -15.27 -10.16
CA LEU A 249 5.07 -16.62 -9.85
C LEU A 249 6.42 -16.99 -10.48
N SER A 250 6.95 -16.18 -11.41
CA SER A 250 8.32 -16.38 -11.90
C SER A 250 9.39 -16.00 -10.89
N LYS A 251 9.04 -15.16 -9.89
CA LYS A 251 9.97 -14.63 -8.89
C LYS A 251 9.95 -15.39 -7.57
N ALA A 252 8.80 -15.92 -7.18
CA ALA A 252 8.64 -16.67 -5.93
C ALA A 252 7.38 -17.53 -5.98
N THR A 253 7.30 -18.51 -5.09
CA THR A 253 6.11 -19.35 -4.92
C THR A 253 4.96 -18.55 -4.29
N HIS A 254 3.73 -19.06 -4.44
CA HIS A 254 2.55 -18.49 -3.82
C HIS A 254 2.71 -18.28 -2.31
N GLN A 255 3.23 -19.28 -1.61
CA GLN A 255 3.42 -19.27 -0.16
C GLN A 255 4.50 -18.26 0.27
N GLU A 256 5.57 -18.11 -0.51
CA GLU A 256 6.60 -17.10 -0.27
C GLU A 256 6.04 -15.68 -0.47
N PHE A 257 5.26 -15.45 -1.52
CA PHE A 257 4.55 -14.19 -1.70
C PHE A 257 3.61 -13.91 -0.54
N PHE A 258 2.78 -14.87 -0.14
CA PHE A 258 1.86 -14.72 1.00
C PHE A 258 2.61 -14.27 2.25
N LYS A 259 3.71 -14.95 2.57
CA LYS A 259 4.56 -14.61 3.73
C LYS A 259 5.18 -13.22 3.61
N ALA A 260 5.69 -12.86 2.43
CA ALA A 260 6.29 -11.55 2.20
C ALA A 260 5.25 -10.42 2.31
N ILE A 261 4.07 -10.61 1.73
CA ILE A 261 2.95 -9.67 1.79
C ILE A 261 2.47 -9.51 3.24
N ALA A 262 2.24 -10.61 3.97
CA ALA A 262 1.83 -10.56 5.37
C ALA A 262 2.84 -9.80 6.25
N ASN A 263 4.15 -10.05 6.06
CA ASN A 263 5.19 -9.31 6.76
C ASN A 263 5.18 -7.83 6.38
N TYR A 264 5.07 -7.51 5.10
CA TYR A 264 5.00 -6.13 4.60
C TYR A 264 3.84 -5.36 5.24
N LEU A 265 2.64 -5.94 5.23
CA LEU A 265 1.43 -5.34 5.79
C LEU A 265 1.55 -5.12 7.31
N GLN A 266 2.10 -6.09 8.03
CA GLN A 266 2.35 -5.97 9.46
C GLN A 266 3.37 -4.86 9.77
N HIS A 267 4.47 -4.77 9.01
CA HIS A 267 5.50 -3.77 9.26
C HIS A 267 5.05 -2.35 8.89
N THR A 268 4.38 -2.21 7.75
CA THR A 268 4.01 -0.91 7.14
C THR A 268 2.73 -0.34 7.73
N TYR A 269 1.68 -1.15 7.85
CA TYR A 269 0.34 -0.70 8.24
C TYR A 269 -0.14 -1.22 9.60
N LYS A 270 0.65 -2.09 10.26
CA LYS A 270 0.25 -2.78 11.50
C LYS A 270 -1.02 -3.62 11.32
N LEU A 271 -1.21 -4.16 10.11
CA LEU A 271 -2.33 -5.01 9.77
C LEU A 271 -1.93 -6.48 9.89
N GLU A 272 -2.69 -7.21 10.72
CA GLU A 272 -2.57 -8.66 10.83
C GLU A 272 -3.36 -9.35 9.72
N VAL A 273 -2.76 -10.40 9.14
CA VAL A 273 -3.34 -11.19 8.06
C VAL A 273 -3.65 -12.60 8.56
N ASP A 274 -4.83 -13.14 8.21
CA ASP A 274 -5.17 -14.53 8.51
C ASP A 274 -4.19 -15.49 7.80
N GLN A 275 -3.34 -16.16 8.58
CA GLN A 275 -2.32 -17.10 8.10
C GLN A 275 -2.91 -18.33 7.40
N SER A 276 -4.21 -18.60 7.56
CA SER A 276 -4.89 -19.62 6.76
C SER A 276 -4.86 -19.28 5.27
N GLY A 277 -4.78 -18.00 4.90
CA GLY A 277 -4.76 -17.48 3.53
C GLY A 277 -3.66 -18.02 2.60
N LYS A 278 -2.62 -18.68 3.15
CA LYS A 278 -1.44 -19.14 2.41
C LYS A 278 -1.66 -20.28 1.40
N ASP A 279 -2.76 -21.01 1.53
CA ASP A 279 -3.04 -22.18 0.68
C ASP A 279 -3.61 -21.71 -0.67
N ILE A 280 -3.16 -22.31 -1.78
CA ILE A 280 -3.59 -21.88 -3.12
C ILE A 280 -5.10 -22.12 -3.30
N SER A 281 -5.61 -23.20 -2.72
CA SER A 281 -7.04 -23.58 -2.75
C SER A 281 -7.89 -22.91 -1.66
N ARG A 282 -7.40 -21.82 -1.04
CA ARG A 282 -8.14 -21.13 0.02
C ARG A 282 -9.48 -20.61 -0.51
N ALA A 283 -10.54 -21.02 0.19
CA ALA A 283 -11.89 -20.58 -0.10
C ALA A 283 -12.12 -19.14 0.37
N CYS A 284 -12.66 -18.31 -0.51
CA CYS A 284 -13.02 -16.92 -0.25
C CYS A 284 -14.53 -16.75 -0.45
N PHE A 285 -15.28 -16.60 0.65
CA PHE A 285 -16.74 -16.40 0.59
C PHE A 285 -17.10 -15.06 -0.05
N LEU A 286 -18.11 -15.07 -0.91
CA LEU A 286 -18.62 -13.87 -1.60
C LEU A 286 -19.79 -13.25 -0.84
N SER A 287 -19.67 -11.99 -0.46
CA SER A 287 -20.69 -11.21 0.27
C SER A 287 -21.33 -10.14 -0.59
N TYR A 288 -22.41 -9.55 -0.10
CA TYR A 288 -22.96 -8.33 -0.68
C TYR A 288 -22.13 -7.13 -0.24
N ASP A 289 -21.55 -6.43 -1.22
CA ASP A 289 -20.88 -5.16 -1.04
C ASP A 289 -21.10 -4.30 -2.30
N PRO A 290 -22.06 -3.36 -2.27
CA PRO A 290 -22.33 -2.48 -3.42
C PRO A 290 -21.18 -1.50 -3.71
N GLU A 291 -20.25 -1.32 -2.76
CA GLU A 291 -19.07 -0.45 -2.90
C GLU A 291 -17.79 -1.26 -3.14
N ALA A 292 -17.91 -2.54 -3.52
CA ALA A 292 -16.76 -3.34 -3.89
C ALA A 292 -15.98 -2.67 -5.02
N PHE A 293 -14.66 -2.56 -4.85
CA PHE A 293 -13.77 -2.00 -5.85
C PHE A 293 -13.33 -3.09 -6.81
N LEU A 294 -13.35 -2.79 -8.11
CA LEU A 294 -12.74 -3.58 -9.18
C LEU A 294 -11.74 -2.70 -9.92
N HIS A 295 -10.54 -3.22 -10.15
CA HIS A 295 -9.57 -2.51 -10.98
C HIS A 295 -10.10 -2.38 -12.41
N LYS A 296 -9.98 -1.18 -13.00
CA LYS A 296 -10.54 -0.86 -14.32
C LYS A 296 -10.09 -1.77 -15.45
N LYS A 297 -8.90 -2.36 -15.37
CA LYS A 297 -8.38 -3.34 -16.34
C LYS A 297 -9.19 -4.63 -16.43
N HIS A 298 -10.02 -4.91 -15.43
CA HIS A 298 -10.96 -6.03 -15.45
C HIS A 298 -12.35 -5.62 -15.92
N SER A 299 -12.66 -4.32 -16.00
CA SER A 299 -13.95 -3.85 -16.47
C SER A 299 -14.12 -4.16 -17.96
N ILE A 300 -15.33 -4.56 -18.34
CA ILE A 300 -15.75 -4.73 -19.75
C ILE A 300 -16.36 -3.41 -20.24
#